data_AF-A0AAD5RAS4-F1
#
_entry.id   AF-A0AAD5RAS4-F1
#
_cell.length_a   1.000
_cell.length_b   1.000
_cell.length_c   1.000
_cell.angle_alpha   90.00
_cell.angle_beta   90.00
_cell.angle_gamma   90.00
#
_symmetry.space_group_name_H-M   'P 1'
#
loop_
_entity.id
_entity.type
_entity.pdbx_description
1 polymer ?
#
loop_
_entity_poly.entity_id
_entity_poly.type
_entity_poly.pdbx_seq_one_letter_code
_entity_poly.pdbx_strand_id
1 'polypeptide(L)'
;MEVSGWFVVVVTKLCAESEEQRFVGSMLLEPRSLFLMTDEAYVNMLHGIKEVTEDYVDDRVFNGQKHYGETLIRGTRISVTIRHVPVVTKWSVSNLISNSAR
;
A
#
# COMPACT_ATOMS: atom_id res chain seq x y z
N MET A 1 24.68 0.49 -11.15
CA MET A 1 23.44 1.29 -11.28
C MET A 1 22.74 1.25 -9.94
N GLU A 2 22.85 2.34 -9.16
CA GLU A 2 22.06 2.47 -7.93
C GLU A 2 20.60 2.73 -8.33
N VAL A 3 19.77 1.70 -8.20
CA VAL A 3 18.31 1.82 -8.29
C VAL A 3 17.79 2.33 -6.94
N SER A 4 18.09 3.58 -6.62
CA SER A 4 17.52 4.29 -5.48
C SER A 4 16.15 4.85 -5.85
N GLY A 5 15.17 3.96 -6.02
CA GLY A 5 13.78 4.35 -6.25
C GLY A 5 13.06 4.62 -4.94
N TRP A 6 12.54 5.85 -4.80
CA TRP A 6 11.64 6.26 -3.72
C TRP A 6 10.21 6.15 -4.21
N PHE A 7 9.28 5.76 -3.34
CA PHE A 7 7.86 5.77 -3.68
C PHE A 7 7.05 6.19 -2.47
N VAL A 8 6.03 7.00 -2.72
CA VAL A 8 5.00 7.27 -1.71
C VAL A 8 3.91 6.20 -1.79
N VAL A 9 3.74 5.48 -0.69
CA VAL A 9 2.58 4.61 -0.46
C VAL A 9 1.44 5.46 0.08
N VAL A 10 0.27 5.29 -0.50
CA VAL A 10 -0.97 5.93 -0.07
C VAL A 10 -1.72 4.95 0.81
N VAL A 11 -2.22 5.44 1.94
CA VAL A 11 -2.94 4.66 2.92
C VAL A 11 -4.37 5.18 3.03
N THR A 12 -5.34 4.28 2.87
CA THR A 12 -6.77 4.61 2.90
C THR A 12 -7.56 3.66 3.79
N LYS A 13 -8.74 4.09 4.27
CA LYS A 13 -9.69 3.23 5.00
C LYS A 13 -10.46 2.34 4.03
N LEU A 14 -10.74 1.11 4.45
CA LEU A 14 -11.51 0.14 3.68
C LEU A 14 -12.98 0.59 3.48
N CYS A 15 -13.58 1.19 4.50
CA CYS A 15 -14.94 1.74 4.44
C CYS A 15 -14.93 3.24 4.76
N ALA A 16 -15.39 4.07 3.83
CA ALA A 16 -15.83 5.43 4.09
C ALA A 16 -16.86 5.88 3.04
N GLU A 17 -17.61 6.94 3.34
CA GLU A 17 -18.72 7.42 2.50
C GLU A 17 -18.21 8.22 1.28
N SER A 18 -16.98 8.76 1.33
CA SER A 18 -16.34 9.48 0.22
C SER A 18 -14.86 9.12 0.05
N GLU A 19 -14.27 9.49 -1.10
CA GLU A 19 -12.82 9.31 -1.37
C GLU A 19 -11.95 10.11 -0.39
N GLU A 20 -12.34 11.34 -0.08
CA GLU A 20 -11.60 12.22 0.83
C GLU A 20 -11.62 11.70 2.27
N GLN A 21 -12.74 11.13 2.72
CA GLN A 21 -12.83 10.50 4.04
C GLN A 21 -12.08 9.16 4.13
N ARG A 22 -11.86 8.51 2.99
CA ARG A 22 -11.02 7.30 2.92
C ARG A 22 -9.56 7.63 3.10
N PHE A 23 -9.09 8.81 2.73
CA PHE A 23 -7.67 9.15 2.82
C PHE A 23 -7.21 9.30 4.28
N VAL A 24 -6.20 8.51 4.66
CA VAL A 24 -5.58 8.59 5.99
C VAL A 24 -4.28 9.38 5.91
N GLY A 25 -3.50 9.10 4.88
CA GLY A 25 -2.24 9.77 4.63
C GLY A 25 -1.36 8.97 3.69
N SER A 26 -0.10 9.37 3.65
CA SER A 26 0.91 8.82 2.77
C SER A 26 2.21 8.53 3.52
N MET A 27 3.03 7.62 3.01
CA MET A 27 4.31 7.26 3.60
C MET A 27 5.38 7.15 2.52
N LEU A 28 6.49 7.83 2.70
CA LEU A 28 7.66 7.77 1.83
C LEU A 28 8.47 6.50 2.14
N LEU A 29 8.63 5.62 1.16
CA LEU A 29 9.45 4.41 1.32
C LEU A 29 10.82 4.59 0.66
N GLU A 30 11.82 4.78 1.51
CA GLU A 30 13.22 4.90 1.11
C GLU A 30 13.80 3.54 0.65
N PRO A 31 14.86 3.50 -0.18
CA PRO A 31 15.55 2.26 -0.53
C PRO A 31 16.01 1.50 0.72
N ARG A 32 15.78 0.18 0.75
CA ARG A 32 16.08 -0.71 1.89
C ARG A 32 15.30 -0.41 3.18
N SER A 33 14.24 0.40 3.11
CA SER A 33 13.28 0.54 4.21
C SER A 33 12.40 -0.70 4.37
N LEU A 34 11.96 -0.94 5.61
CA LEU A 34 10.96 -1.95 5.94
C LEU A 34 9.64 -1.25 6.28
N PHE A 35 8.58 -1.61 5.55
CA PHE A 35 7.21 -1.21 5.87
C PHE A 35 6.50 -2.38 6.56
N LEU A 36 5.96 -2.14 7.75
CA LEU A 36 5.22 -3.13 8.53
C LEU A 36 3.81 -2.60 8.80
N MET A 37 2.80 -3.39 8.42
CA MET A 37 1.38 -3.10 8.65
C MET A 37 0.82 -4.25 9.50
N THR A 38 0.35 -3.95 10.72
CA THR A 38 -0.17 -4.94 11.69
C THR A 38 -1.60 -4.59 12.13
N ASP A 39 -2.24 -5.55 12.82
CA ASP A 39 -3.50 -5.34 13.55
C ASP A 39 -4.59 -4.65 12.73
N GLU A 40 -5.18 -3.58 13.27
CA GLU A 40 -6.26 -2.84 12.61
C GLU A 40 -5.85 -2.23 11.28
N ALA A 41 -4.61 -1.72 11.17
CA ALA A 41 -4.12 -1.17 9.91
C ALA A 41 -4.02 -2.28 8.85
N TYR A 42 -3.64 -3.50 9.23
CA TYR A 42 -3.58 -4.62 8.30
C TYR A 42 -4.95 -5.08 7.80
N VAL A 43 -5.97 -5.05 8.66
CA VAL A 43 -7.30 -5.60 8.37
C VAL A 43 -8.23 -4.56 7.74
N ASN A 44 -8.19 -3.31 8.21
CA ASN A 44 -9.20 -2.29 7.91
C ASN A 44 -8.68 -1.14 7.03
N MET A 45 -7.40 -1.17 6.64
CA MET A 45 -6.80 -0.14 5.80
C MET A 45 -6.22 -0.77 4.53
N LEU A 46 -6.35 -0.03 3.44
CA LEU A 46 -5.75 -0.34 2.16
C LEU A 46 -4.47 0.47 2.01
N HIS A 47 -3.50 -0.10 1.32
CA HIS A 47 -2.32 0.62 0.85
C HIS A 47 -2.19 0.44 -0.66
N GLY A 48 -1.72 1.48 -1.32
CA GLY A 48 -1.50 1.47 -2.76
C GLY A 48 -0.33 2.36 -3.16
N ILE A 49 0.20 2.13 -4.36
CA ILE A 49 1.19 2.99 -4.99
C ILE A 49 0.49 3.68 -6.15
N LYS A 50 0.42 5.01 -6.12
CA LYS A 50 -0.15 5.78 -7.25
C LYS A 50 0.68 5.55 -8.50
N GLU A 51 0.05 5.47 -9.67
CA GLU A 51 0.75 5.34 -10.96
C GLU A 51 1.23 6.72 -11.45
N VAL A 52 2.32 7.22 -10.87
CA VAL A 52 2.96 8.50 -11.21
C VAL A 52 4.47 8.32 -11.36
N THR A 53 5.13 9.27 -12.01
CA THR A 53 6.59 9.29 -12.24
C THR A 53 7.36 10.08 -11.21
N GLU A 54 6.68 10.89 -10.41
CA GLU A 54 7.26 11.73 -9.36
C GLU A 54 6.29 11.85 -8.17
N ASP A 55 6.83 12.06 -6.98
CA ASP A 55 6.07 12.28 -5.75
C ASP A 55 6.44 13.64 -5.15
N TYR A 56 5.45 14.49 -4.87
CA TYR A 56 5.63 15.71 -4.08
C TYR A 56 5.40 15.40 -2.61
N VAL A 57 6.36 15.79 -1.76
CA VAL A 57 6.31 15.50 -0.32
C VAL A 57 5.69 16.68 0.43
N ASP A 58 4.42 16.54 0.81
CA ASP A 58 3.66 17.52 1.60
C ASP A 58 3.38 17.02 3.02
N ASP A 59 2.57 17.78 3.78
CA ASP A 59 2.20 17.46 5.17
C ASP A 59 1.39 16.16 5.31
N ARG A 60 0.92 15.59 4.19
CA ARG A 60 0.17 14.32 4.20
C ARG A 60 1.11 13.11 4.18
N VAL A 61 2.41 13.30 4.00
CA VAL A 61 3.42 12.24 4.05
C VAL A 61 4.00 12.12 5.47
N PHE A 62 3.59 11.08 6.20
CA PHE A 62 3.85 10.92 7.64
C PHE A 62 5.33 10.99 8.03
N ASN A 63 6.22 10.44 7.21
CA ASN A 63 7.66 10.39 7.43
C ASN A 63 8.43 11.27 6.41
N GLY A 64 7.77 12.29 5.85
CA GLY A 64 8.31 13.14 4.81
C GLY A 64 9.19 14.30 5.30
N GLN A 65 9.45 14.43 6.60
CA GLN A 65 10.05 15.65 7.19
C GLN A 65 11.37 16.06 6.55
N LYS A 66 12.20 15.08 6.16
CA LYS A 66 13.50 15.30 5.53
C LYS A 66 13.40 15.85 4.10
N HIS A 67 12.31 15.55 3.40
CA HIS A 67 12.09 15.88 1.99
C HIS A 67 10.92 16.86 1.82
N TYR A 68 10.49 17.53 2.89
CA TYR A 68 9.30 18.38 2.85
C TYR A 68 9.45 19.51 1.82
N GLY A 69 8.47 19.63 0.92
CA GLY A 69 8.49 20.59 -0.18
C GLY A 69 9.32 20.16 -1.39
N GLU A 70 9.93 18.97 -1.37
CA GLU A 70 10.69 18.43 -2.49
C GLU A 70 9.81 17.55 -3.40
N THR A 71 10.17 17.53 -4.69
CA THR A 71 9.63 16.58 -5.67
C THR A 71 10.67 15.49 -5.92
N LEU A 72 10.32 14.24 -5.62
CA LEU A 72 11.18 13.08 -5.78
C LEU A 72 10.82 12.31 -7.06
N ILE A 73 11.78 12.16 -7.97
CA ILE A 73 11.59 11.40 -9.21
C ILE A 73 11.70 9.90 -8.91
N ARG A 74 10.76 9.12 -9.43
CA ARG A 74 10.74 7.66 -9.26
C ARG A 74 11.71 6.98 -10.19
N GLY A 75 12.45 6.02 -9.65
CA GLY A 75 13.24 5.05 -10.41
C GLY A 75 12.61 3.67 -10.37
N THR A 76 13.25 2.68 -11.01
CA THR A 76 12.84 1.28 -10.83
C THR A 76 13.09 0.84 -9.39
N ARG A 77 12.07 0.28 -8.73
CA ARG A 77 12.17 -0.29 -7.38
C ARG A 77 11.63 -1.71 -7.36
N ILE A 78 12.29 -2.54 -6.58
CA ILE A 78 11.86 -3.89 -6.26
C ILE A 78 11.45 -3.89 -4.79
N SER A 79 10.22 -4.33 -4.51
CA SER A 79 9.72 -4.53 -3.16
C SER A 79 9.33 -5.98 -2.96
N VAL A 80 9.73 -6.56 -1.83
CA VAL A 80 9.33 -7.90 -1.42
C VAL A 80 8.28 -7.76 -0.31
N THR A 81 7.10 -8.36 -0.53
CA THR A 81 6.03 -8.38 0.47
C THR A 81 5.88 -9.80 1.00
N ILE A 82 5.98 -9.95 2.32
CA ILE A 82 5.79 -11.23 3.01
C ILE A 82 4.55 -11.09 3.89
N ARG A 83 3.61 -12.04 3.78
CA ARG A 83 2.40 -12.09 4.61
C ARG A 83 2.18 -13.49 5.16
N HIS A 84 1.72 -13.56 6.39
CA HIS A 84 1.26 -14.80 7.01
C HIS A 84 -0.27 -14.91 6.87
N VAL A 85 -0.75 -15.99 6.27
CA VAL A 85 -2.19 -16.22 6.06
C VAL A 85 -2.60 -17.46 6.87
N PRO A 86 -3.10 -17.29 8.12
CA PRO A 86 -3.23 -18.40 9.07
C PRO A 86 -4.36 -19.38 8.72
N VAL A 87 -5.44 -18.90 8.12
CA VAL A 87 -6.58 -19.73 7.72
C VAL A 87 -6.82 -19.52 6.23
N VAL A 88 -6.68 -20.60 5.47
CA VAL A 88 -7.03 -20.62 4.05
C VAL A 88 -8.27 -21.46 3.85
N THR A 89 -9.28 -20.90 3.21
CA THR A 89 -10.49 -21.63 2.84
C THR A 89 -10.12 -22.63 1.73
N LYS A 90 -10.19 -23.93 2.02
CA LYS A 90 -9.88 -25.02 1.05
C LYS A 90 -11.03 -25.28 0.07
N TRP A 91 -11.69 -24.24 -0.40
CA TRP A 91 -12.80 -24.39 -1.32
C TRP A 91 -12.25 -24.57 -2.73
N SER A 92 -12.48 -25.74 -3.32
CA SER A 92 -12.24 -25.95 -4.74
C SER A 92 -13.24 -25.11 -5.56
N VAL A 93 -12.76 -24.42 -6.60
CA VAL A 93 -13.61 -23.71 -7.57
C VAL A 93 -14.64 -24.67 -8.17
N SER A 94 -14.25 -25.93 -8.42
CA SER A 94 -15.16 -26.98 -8.88
C SER A 94 -16.30 -27.24 -7.89
N ASN A 95 -16.00 -27.24 -6.59
CA ASN A 95 -17.01 -27.46 -5.53
C ASN A 95 -17.96 -26.27 -5.43
N LEU A 96 -17.46 -25.04 -5.56
CA LEU A 96 -18.28 -23.81 -5.58
C LEU A 96 -19.24 -23.78 -6.77
N ILE A 97 -18.77 -24.15 -7.97
CA ILE A 97 -19.61 -24.19 -9.18
C ILE A 97 -20.67 -25.29 -9.08
N SER A 98 -20.32 -26.47 -8.52
CA SER A 98 -21.27 -27.59 -8.41
C SER A 98 -22.43 -27.35 -7.43
N ASN A 99 -22.23 -26.52 -6.41
CA ASN A 99 -23.27 -26.21 -5.41
C ASN A 99 -24.22 -25.08 -5.84
N SER A 100 -23.88 -24.30 -6.86
CA SER A 100 -24.75 -23.24 -7.39
C SER A 100 -25.83 -23.76 -8.34
N ALA A 101 -25.75 -25.03 -8.75
CA ALA A 101 -26.70 -25.67 -9.67
C ALA A 101 -27.82 -26.46 -8.95
N ARG A 102 -28.03 -26.20 -7.65
CA ARG A 102 -29.15 -26.73 -6.84
C ARG A 102 -30.05 -25.60 -6.38
#